data_AF-A0A178TKG4-F1
#
_entry.id   AF-A0A178TKG4-F1
#
_cell.length_a   1.000
_cell.length_b   1.000
_cell.length_c   1.000
_cell.angle_alpha   90.00
_cell.angle_beta   90.00
_cell.angle_gamma   90.00
#
_symmetry.space_group_name_H-M   'P 1'
#
loop_
_entity.id
_entity.type
_entity.pdbx_description
1 polymer ?
#
loop_
_entity_poly.entity_id
_entity_poly.type
_entity_poly.pdbx_seq_one_letter_code
_entity_poly.pdbx_strand_id
1 'polypeptide(L)'
;MNRTFLLFLFSYVLMLTGCAQQEETPAQPEYDQTKKMVVDILKTDEGKKAIQEVMSDEKVKQQLVMDQQIVKKTIEETLTSDKGKTFWKKAFEDPKFAQNFAKSMQEEHEKLLKALMKDPEYQAMIVDIMQNPEIKKLIQTEMKNKDFRAHLQKVITETFSSPLFKAKIEDILIKAAEEMQGEKKKTDEEESSEEQTA
;
A
#
# COMPACT_ATOMS: atom_id res chain seq x y z
N MET A 1 -59.20 -34.15 91.04
CA MET A 1 -58.09 -35.03 90.62
C MET A 1 -58.22 -35.30 89.13
N ASN A 2 -57.82 -34.38 88.24
CA ASN A 2 -57.92 -34.56 86.76
C ASN A 2 -57.08 -33.54 85.93
N ARG A 3 -56.36 -32.57 86.53
CA ARG A 3 -55.51 -31.62 85.78
C ARG A 3 -54.00 -31.89 85.91
N THR A 4 -53.57 -32.47 87.02
CA THR A 4 -52.15 -32.84 87.25
C THR A 4 -51.74 -34.11 86.51
N PHE A 5 -52.65 -35.06 86.31
CA PHE A 5 -52.39 -36.27 85.52
C PHE A 5 -52.19 -35.96 84.02
N LEU A 6 -52.93 -34.96 83.52
CA LEU A 6 -52.87 -34.51 82.12
C LEU A 6 -51.53 -33.79 81.80
N LEU A 7 -50.96 -33.09 82.79
CA LEU A 7 -49.63 -32.46 82.69
C LEU A 7 -48.49 -33.47 82.72
N PHE A 8 -48.61 -34.54 83.51
CA PHE A 8 -47.63 -35.64 83.51
C PHE A 8 -47.68 -36.49 82.24
N LEU A 9 -48.88 -36.69 81.66
CA LEU A 9 -49.05 -37.39 80.38
C LEU A 9 -48.45 -36.59 79.21
N PHE A 10 -48.61 -35.26 79.21
CA PHE A 10 -48.05 -34.38 78.17
C PHE A 10 -46.51 -34.30 78.22
N SER A 11 -45.92 -34.40 79.42
CA SER A 11 -44.46 -34.50 79.61
C SER A 11 -43.86 -35.80 79.08
N TYR A 12 -44.63 -36.89 79.01
CA TYR A 12 -44.16 -38.19 78.53
C TYR A 12 -44.15 -38.27 76.98
N VAL A 13 -45.01 -37.49 76.32
CA VAL A 13 -45.09 -37.42 74.84
C VAL A 13 -43.93 -36.63 74.23
N LEU A 14 -43.35 -35.67 74.96
CA LEU A 14 -42.20 -34.87 74.50
C LEU A 14 -40.85 -35.61 74.51
N MET A 15 -40.75 -36.75 75.21
CA MET A 15 -39.52 -37.56 75.26
C MET A 15 -39.45 -38.65 74.16
N LEU A 16 -40.51 -38.83 73.36
CA LEU A 16 -40.56 -39.83 72.28
C LEU A 16 -40.29 -39.26 70.88
N THR A 17 -40.09 -37.95 70.72
CA THR A 17 -39.56 -37.35 69.48
C THR A 17 -38.03 -37.34 69.52
N GLY A 18 -37.45 -38.53 69.72
CA GLY A 18 -36.04 -38.81 69.57
C GLY A 18 -35.82 -39.69 68.36
N CYS A 19 -36.00 -39.12 67.16
CA CYS A 19 -35.38 -39.63 65.94
C CYS A 19 -34.72 -38.44 65.26
N ALA A 20 -33.49 -38.16 65.67
CA ALA A 20 -32.54 -37.54 64.77
C ALA A 20 -32.31 -38.57 63.65
N GLN A 21 -33.15 -38.51 62.63
CA GLN A 21 -32.83 -39.11 61.35
C GLN A 21 -31.71 -38.27 60.79
N GLN A 22 -30.50 -38.81 60.90
CA GLN A 22 -29.35 -38.33 60.17
C GLN A 22 -29.73 -38.47 58.68
N GLU A 23 -30.22 -37.39 58.09
CA GLU A 23 -30.22 -37.23 56.64
C GLU A 23 -28.76 -37.25 56.22
N GLU A 24 -28.26 -38.45 55.91
CA GLU A 24 -27.16 -38.58 54.98
C GLU A 24 -27.62 -37.88 53.70
N THR A 25 -27.12 -36.66 53.49
CA THR A 25 -26.95 -36.10 52.17
C THR A 25 -25.74 -36.80 51.57
N PRO A 26 -25.89 -37.78 50.66
CA PRO A 26 -24.76 -38.51 50.12
C PRO A 26 -24.42 -37.89 48.76
N ALA A 27 -23.76 -36.73 48.73
CA ALA A 27 -23.32 -36.17 47.45
C ALA A 27 -22.35 -34.99 47.61
N GLN A 28 -21.15 -35.16 48.16
CA GLN A 28 -20.04 -34.19 47.99
C GLN A 28 -18.62 -34.79 48.18
N PRO A 29 -18.31 -35.73 49.10
CA PRO A 29 -16.92 -36.21 49.26
C PRO A 29 -16.44 -37.09 48.10
N GLU A 30 -17.34 -37.82 47.43
CA GLU A 30 -17.00 -38.58 46.23
C GLU A 30 -16.68 -37.66 45.05
N TYR A 31 -17.39 -36.54 44.88
CA TYR A 31 -17.16 -35.65 43.74
C TYR A 31 -15.76 -35.02 43.78
N ASP A 32 -15.32 -34.57 44.95
CA ASP A 32 -13.97 -34.00 45.12
C ASP A 32 -12.87 -35.06 44.99
N GLN A 33 -13.11 -36.29 45.47
CA GLN A 33 -12.17 -37.40 45.27
C GLN A 33 -12.09 -37.84 43.82
N THR A 34 -13.22 -37.99 43.13
CA THR A 34 -13.28 -38.31 41.69
C THR A 34 -12.63 -37.20 40.86
N LYS A 35 -12.87 -35.93 41.20
CA LYS A 35 -12.21 -34.79 40.53
C LYS A 35 -10.69 -34.85 40.70
N LYS A 36 -10.20 -35.13 41.91
CA LYS A 36 -8.77 -35.26 42.18
C LYS A 36 -8.17 -36.42 41.40
N MET A 37 -8.84 -37.57 41.40
CA MET A 37 -8.45 -38.76 40.65
C MET A 37 -8.38 -38.48 39.13
N VAL A 38 -9.38 -37.80 38.56
CA VAL A 38 -9.39 -37.44 37.13
C VAL A 38 -8.26 -36.45 36.80
N VAL A 39 -8.02 -35.45 37.65
CA VAL A 39 -6.93 -34.49 37.45
C VAL A 39 -5.56 -35.18 37.53
N ASP A 40 -5.40 -36.14 38.43
CA ASP A 40 -4.17 -36.89 38.58
C ASP A 40 -3.96 -37.83 37.37
N ILE A 41 -4.99 -38.53 36.89
CA ILE A 41 -4.95 -39.32 35.65
C ILE A 41 -4.57 -38.48 34.43
N LEU A 42 -5.10 -37.25 34.29
CA LEU A 42 -4.73 -36.36 33.19
C LEU A 42 -3.26 -35.90 33.26
N LYS A 43 -2.67 -35.88 34.45
CA LYS A 43 -1.28 -35.46 34.67
C LYS A 43 -0.27 -36.61 34.55
N THR A 44 -0.72 -37.87 34.62
CA THR A 44 0.17 -39.03 34.43
C THR A 44 0.72 -39.06 33.00
N ASP A 45 1.81 -39.78 32.81
CA ASP A 45 2.42 -39.95 31.50
C ASP A 45 1.50 -40.70 30.54
N GLU A 46 0.65 -41.59 31.05
CA GLU A 46 -0.38 -42.29 30.28
C GLU A 46 -1.49 -41.34 29.84
N GLY A 47 -1.98 -40.46 30.72
CA GLY A 47 -2.96 -39.43 30.37
C GLY A 47 -2.44 -38.46 29.31
N LYS A 48 -1.19 -38.01 29.45
CA LYS A 48 -0.53 -37.16 28.44
C LYS A 48 -0.35 -37.90 27.10
N LYS A 49 0.08 -39.16 27.12
CA LYS A 49 0.23 -39.98 25.90
C LYS A 49 -1.11 -40.20 25.20
N ALA A 50 -2.16 -40.51 25.95
CA ALA A 50 -3.50 -40.69 25.40
C ALA A 50 -4.03 -39.40 24.74
N ILE A 51 -3.83 -38.24 25.38
CA ILE A 51 -4.17 -36.94 24.77
C ILE A 51 -3.33 -36.70 23.51
N GLN A 52 -2.03 -37.00 23.54
CA GLN A 52 -1.14 -36.80 22.41
C GLN A 52 -1.50 -37.71 21.21
N GLU A 53 -1.95 -38.93 21.48
CA GLU A 53 -2.45 -39.88 20.48
C GLU A 53 -3.77 -39.39 19.86
N VAL A 54 -4.70 -38.90 20.69
CA VAL A 54 -5.95 -38.28 20.24
C VAL A 54 -5.70 -36.99 19.46
N MET A 55 -4.74 -36.15 19.86
CA MET A 55 -4.32 -34.97 19.10
C MET A 55 -3.55 -35.31 17.82
N SER A 56 -3.08 -36.54 17.68
CA SER A 56 -2.43 -37.02 16.45
C SER A 56 -3.47 -37.46 15.41
N ASP A 57 -4.72 -37.71 15.82
CA ASP A 57 -5.83 -37.99 14.92
C ASP A 57 -6.17 -36.76 14.05
N GLU A 58 -6.21 -36.95 12.74
CA GLU A 58 -6.46 -35.89 11.76
C GLU A 58 -7.82 -35.20 11.95
N LYS A 59 -8.88 -35.92 12.35
CA LYS A 59 -10.19 -35.31 12.58
C LYS A 59 -10.17 -34.40 13.80
N VAL A 60 -9.44 -34.80 14.84
CA VAL A 60 -9.28 -34.01 16.06
C VAL A 60 -8.42 -32.77 15.79
N LYS A 61 -7.31 -32.90 15.05
CA LYS A 61 -6.51 -31.74 14.59
C LYS A 61 -7.34 -30.77 13.79
N GLN A 62 -8.12 -31.27 12.85
CA GLN A 62 -8.95 -30.43 11.99
C GLN A 62 -9.97 -29.64 12.83
N GLN A 63 -10.59 -30.27 13.83
CA GLN A 63 -11.56 -29.60 14.71
C GLN A 63 -10.91 -28.58 15.67
N LEU A 64 -9.68 -28.81 16.12
CA LEU A 64 -8.89 -27.87 16.93
C LEU A 64 -8.35 -26.67 16.11
N VAL A 65 -7.90 -26.92 14.88
CA VAL A 65 -7.39 -25.88 13.97
C VAL A 65 -8.54 -25.00 13.44
N MET A 66 -9.78 -25.47 13.48
CA MET A 66 -10.95 -24.72 13.01
C MET A 66 -11.46 -23.66 13.99
N ASP A 67 -10.74 -23.33 15.07
CA ASP A 67 -11.01 -22.08 15.81
C ASP A 67 -10.66 -20.88 14.92
N GLN A 68 -11.64 -20.46 14.13
CA GLN A 68 -11.50 -19.38 13.15
C GLN A 68 -11.06 -18.06 13.79
N GLN A 69 -11.40 -17.80 15.05
CA GLN A 69 -11.02 -16.55 15.71
C GLN A 69 -9.53 -16.56 16.06
N ILE A 70 -9.03 -17.66 16.63
CA ILE A 70 -7.60 -17.79 16.95
C ILE A 70 -6.77 -17.81 15.67
N VAL A 71 -7.20 -18.54 14.64
CA VAL A 71 -6.49 -18.57 13.34
C VAL A 71 -6.46 -17.19 12.70
N LYS A 72 -7.60 -16.49 12.61
CA LYS A 72 -7.66 -15.14 12.04
C LYS A 72 -6.77 -14.16 12.80
N LYS A 73 -6.88 -14.14 14.13
CA LYS A 73 -6.06 -13.26 14.98
C LYS A 73 -4.57 -13.55 14.83
N THR A 74 -4.18 -14.83 14.80
CA THR A 74 -2.79 -15.24 14.62
C THR A 74 -2.25 -14.81 13.24
N ILE A 75 -3.05 -14.95 12.18
CA ILE A 75 -2.68 -14.51 10.84
C ILE A 75 -2.52 -12.99 10.79
N GLU A 76 -3.49 -12.24 11.33
CA GLU A 76 -3.42 -10.77 11.39
C GLU A 76 -2.20 -10.30 12.18
N GLU A 77 -1.98 -10.83 13.37
CA GLU A 77 -0.81 -10.50 14.21
C GLU A 77 0.50 -10.86 13.51
N THR A 78 0.58 -12.03 12.88
CA THR A 78 1.81 -12.48 12.20
C THR A 78 2.10 -11.62 10.99
N LEU A 79 1.11 -11.33 10.14
CA LEU A 79 1.29 -10.54 8.92
C LEU A 79 1.56 -9.06 9.21
N THR A 80 1.00 -8.50 10.28
CA THR A 80 1.22 -7.10 10.66
C THR A 80 2.47 -6.89 11.53
N SER A 81 3.00 -7.96 12.14
CA SER A 81 4.24 -7.90 12.91
C SER A 81 5.48 -7.62 12.07
N ASP A 82 6.57 -7.24 12.74
CA ASP A 82 7.88 -7.08 12.09
C ASP A 82 8.44 -8.41 11.55
N LYS A 83 7.99 -9.55 12.08
CA LYS A 83 8.30 -10.87 11.50
C LYS A 83 7.64 -11.02 10.13
N GLY A 84 6.39 -10.59 9.97
CA GLY A 84 5.68 -10.53 8.69
C GLY A 84 6.39 -9.63 7.68
N LYS A 85 6.78 -8.41 8.09
CA LYS A 85 7.58 -7.51 7.23
C LYS A 85 8.90 -8.14 6.80
N THR A 86 9.60 -8.79 7.72
CA THR A 86 10.87 -9.48 7.42
C THR A 86 10.67 -10.66 6.47
N PHE A 87 9.59 -11.42 6.65
CA PHE A 87 9.20 -12.50 5.74
C PHE A 87 9.00 -11.96 4.32
N TRP A 88 8.20 -10.91 4.15
CA TRP A 88 7.96 -10.31 2.83
C TRP A 88 9.25 -9.79 2.20
N LYS A 89 10.10 -9.08 2.94
CA LYS A 89 11.40 -8.61 2.44
C LYS A 89 12.24 -9.77 1.88
N LYS A 90 12.39 -10.85 2.64
CA LYS A 90 13.13 -12.05 2.20
C LYS A 90 12.45 -12.78 1.05
N ALA A 91 11.12 -12.85 1.04
CA ALA A 91 10.38 -13.50 -0.04
C ALA A 91 10.58 -12.74 -1.37
N PHE A 92 10.61 -11.41 -1.33
CA PHE A 92 10.89 -10.58 -2.51
C PHE A 92 12.36 -10.63 -2.98
N GLU A 93 13.29 -11.14 -2.18
CA GLU A 93 14.66 -11.43 -2.62
C GLU A 93 14.75 -12.68 -3.52
N ASP A 94 13.78 -13.60 -3.44
CA ASP A 94 13.69 -14.75 -4.35
C ASP A 94 13.12 -14.30 -5.71
N PRO A 95 13.90 -14.39 -6.81
CA PRO A 95 13.43 -14.00 -8.13
C PRO A 95 12.21 -14.78 -8.61
N LYS A 96 12.06 -16.06 -8.23
CA LYS A 96 10.89 -16.87 -8.64
C LYS A 96 9.62 -16.39 -7.94
N PHE A 97 9.73 -16.10 -6.65
CA PHE A 97 8.62 -15.54 -5.88
C PHE A 97 8.24 -14.16 -6.43
N ALA A 98 9.21 -13.26 -6.58
CA ALA A 98 8.99 -11.92 -7.11
C ALA A 98 8.39 -11.94 -8.52
N GLN A 99 8.86 -12.84 -9.40
CA GLN A 99 8.30 -12.99 -10.75
C GLN A 99 6.84 -13.45 -10.72
N ASN A 100 6.52 -14.47 -9.91
CA ASN A 100 5.16 -14.99 -9.84
C ASN A 100 4.21 -13.96 -9.22
N PHE A 101 4.66 -13.22 -8.21
CA PHE A 101 3.90 -12.13 -7.60
C PHE A 101 3.70 -10.95 -8.57
N ALA A 102 4.74 -10.56 -9.30
CA ALA A 102 4.62 -9.51 -10.31
C ALA A 102 3.65 -9.92 -11.43
N LYS A 103 3.69 -11.18 -11.88
CA LYS A 103 2.76 -11.71 -12.88
C LYS A 103 1.32 -11.71 -12.38
N SER A 104 1.07 -12.10 -11.14
CA SER A 104 -0.30 -12.08 -10.59
C SER A 104 -0.86 -10.66 -10.44
N MET A 105 0.01 -9.67 -10.22
CA MET A 105 -0.38 -8.26 -10.13
C MET A 105 -0.38 -7.51 -11.46
N GLN A 106 0.10 -8.11 -12.55
CA GLN A 106 0.39 -7.40 -13.80
C GLN A 106 -0.81 -6.63 -14.33
N GLU A 107 -1.98 -7.27 -14.37
CA GLU A 107 -3.21 -6.66 -14.93
C GLU A 107 -3.66 -5.44 -14.11
N GLU A 108 -3.74 -5.58 -12.79
CA GLU A 108 -4.15 -4.48 -11.90
C GLU A 108 -3.09 -3.38 -11.84
N HIS A 109 -1.81 -3.73 -11.90
CA HIS A 109 -0.73 -2.77 -11.97
C HIS A 109 -0.76 -1.98 -13.28
N GLU A 110 -1.04 -2.63 -14.42
CA GLU A 110 -1.22 -1.95 -15.70
C GLU A 110 -2.42 -1.01 -15.70
N LYS A 111 -3.56 -1.45 -15.14
CA LYS A 111 -4.75 -0.60 -14.97
C LYS A 111 -4.43 0.63 -14.12
N LEU A 112 -3.73 0.45 -13.00
CA LEU A 112 -3.29 1.54 -12.14
C LEU A 112 -2.39 2.53 -12.89
N LEU A 113 -1.35 2.04 -13.58
CA LEU A 113 -0.45 2.89 -14.35
C LEU A 113 -1.19 3.66 -15.45
N LYS A 114 -2.13 3.02 -16.16
CA LYS A 114 -2.98 3.68 -17.17
C LYS A 114 -3.90 4.74 -16.57
N ALA A 115 -4.41 4.52 -15.36
CA ALA A 115 -5.20 5.50 -14.64
C ALA A 115 -4.33 6.69 -14.19
N LEU A 116 -3.16 6.42 -13.61
CA LEU A 116 -2.20 7.43 -13.18
C LEU A 116 -1.71 8.28 -14.36
N MET A 117 -1.50 7.73 -15.55
CA MET A 117 -1.16 8.55 -16.74
C MET A 117 -2.21 9.63 -17.07
N LYS A 118 -3.46 9.49 -16.60
CA LYS A 118 -4.52 10.50 -16.76
C LYS A 118 -4.64 11.44 -15.56
N ASP A 119 -3.93 11.15 -14.48
CA ASP A 119 -3.93 11.94 -13.27
C ASP A 119 -3.00 13.17 -13.41
N PRO A 120 -3.45 14.38 -13.05
CA PRO A 120 -2.65 15.60 -13.20
C PRO A 120 -1.35 15.60 -12.38
N GLU A 121 -1.36 15.06 -11.16
CA GLU A 121 -0.16 15.05 -10.31
C GLU A 121 0.88 14.09 -10.88
N TYR A 122 0.44 12.92 -11.35
CA TYR A 122 1.34 11.98 -12.01
C TYR A 122 1.88 12.51 -13.34
N GLN A 123 1.05 13.22 -14.11
CA GLN A 123 1.51 13.90 -15.32
C GLN A 123 2.56 14.98 -15.01
N ALA A 124 2.40 15.75 -13.94
CA ALA A 124 3.39 16.73 -13.52
C ALA A 124 4.74 16.05 -13.21
N MET A 125 4.73 14.92 -12.50
CA MET A 125 5.94 14.14 -12.26
C MET A 125 6.59 13.63 -13.57
N ILE A 126 5.79 13.20 -14.55
CA ILE A 126 6.32 12.81 -15.88
C ILE A 126 6.97 14.01 -16.57
N VAL A 127 6.36 15.19 -16.53
CA VAL A 127 6.92 16.41 -17.13
C VAL A 127 8.28 16.75 -16.50
N ASP A 128 8.40 16.65 -15.18
CA ASP A 128 9.67 16.85 -14.49
C ASP A 128 10.74 15.84 -14.92
N ILE A 129 10.35 14.57 -15.10
CA ILE A 129 11.23 13.54 -15.67
C ILE A 129 11.69 13.94 -17.08
N MET A 130 10.77 14.40 -17.94
CA MET A 130 11.09 14.83 -19.31
C MET A 130 12.05 16.03 -19.37
N GLN A 131 12.13 16.83 -18.31
CA GLN A 131 13.08 17.94 -18.22
C GLN A 131 14.51 17.49 -17.91
N ASN A 132 14.76 16.20 -17.69
CA ASN A 132 16.09 15.64 -17.49
C ASN A 132 17.02 15.99 -18.68
N PRO A 133 18.30 16.37 -18.43
CA PRO A 133 19.27 16.69 -19.48
C PRO A 133 19.44 15.63 -20.57
N GLU A 134 19.37 14.34 -20.25
CA GLU A 134 19.50 13.26 -21.23
C GLU A 134 18.32 13.22 -22.20
N ILE A 135 17.10 13.42 -21.69
CA ILE A 135 15.89 13.51 -22.52
C ILE A 135 15.94 14.78 -23.37
N LYS A 136 16.37 15.92 -22.80
CA LYS A 136 16.59 17.15 -23.57
C LYS A 136 17.59 16.95 -24.71
N LYS A 137 18.69 16.23 -24.47
CA LYS A 137 19.70 15.93 -25.49
C LYS A 137 19.16 15.02 -26.59
N LEU A 138 18.33 14.04 -26.25
CA LEU A 138 17.62 13.20 -27.22
C LEU A 138 16.70 14.06 -28.10
N ILE A 139 15.86 14.89 -27.48
CA ILE A 139 14.96 15.81 -28.20
C ILE A 139 15.75 16.75 -29.11
N GLN A 140 16.85 17.34 -28.63
CA GLN A 140 17.72 18.21 -29.45
C GLN A 140 18.35 17.48 -30.64
N THR A 141 18.67 16.20 -30.47
CA THR A 141 19.23 15.37 -31.54
C THR A 141 18.16 15.09 -32.60
N GLU A 142 16.94 14.75 -32.17
CA GLU A 142 15.81 14.56 -33.08
C GLU A 142 15.44 15.85 -33.83
N MET A 143 15.44 17.00 -33.16
CA MET A 143 15.22 18.30 -33.83
C MET A 143 16.30 18.63 -34.88
N LYS A 144 17.48 18.00 -34.83
CA LYS A 144 18.56 18.21 -35.80
C LYS A 144 18.55 17.18 -36.93
N ASN A 145 17.65 16.20 -36.89
CA ASN A 145 17.55 15.15 -37.89
C ASN A 145 17.09 15.70 -39.26
N LYS A 146 17.25 14.89 -40.32
CA LYS A 146 16.95 15.32 -41.69
C LYS A 146 15.47 15.64 -41.90
N ASP A 147 14.57 14.87 -41.30
CA ASP A 147 13.12 15.02 -41.48
C ASP A 147 12.60 16.30 -40.83
N PHE A 148 13.06 16.59 -39.60
CA PHE A 148 12.74 17.82 -38.91
C PHE A 148 13.34 19.03 -39.62
N ARG A 149 14.56 18.93 -40.17
CA ARG A 149 15.15 19.99 -41.01
C ARG A 149 14.33 20.25 -42.27
N ALA A 150 13.83 19.22 -42.95
CA ALA A 150 12.98 19.37 -44.12
C ALA A 150 11.65 20.07 -43.78
N HIS A 151 11.03 19.69 -42.66
CA HIS A 151 9.86 20.38 -42.14
C HIS A 151 10.17 21.84 -41.78
N LEU A 152 11.30 22.09 -41.11
CA LEU A 152 11.74 23.43 -40.76
C LEU A 152 11.99 24.30 -41.99
N GLN A 153 12.62 23.76 -43.04
CA GLN A 153 12.83 24.46 -44.30
C GLN A 153 11.50 24.84 -44.95
N LYS A 154 10.50 23.95 -44.92
CA LYS A 154 9.16 24.23 -45.42
C LYS A 154 8.50 25.38 -44.64
N VAL A 155 8.50 25.32 -43.30
CA VAL A 155 7.94 26.37 -42.44
C VAL A 155 8.63 27.71 -42.67
N ILE A 156 9.97 27.71 -42.79
CA ILE A 156 10.74 28.91 -43.10
C ILE A 156 10.34 29.48 -44.47
N THR A 157 10.23 28.63 -45.49
CA THR A 157 9.84 29.04 -46.85
C THR A 157 8.42 29.62 -46.88
N GLU A 158 7.48 29.01 -46.16
CA GLU A 158 6.11 29.51 -46.01
C GLU A 158 6.09 30.85 -45.27
N THR A 159 6.90 30.98 -44.21
CA THR A 159 7.05 32.24 -43.45
C THR A 159 7.58 33.36 -44.32
N PHE A 160 8.64 33.13 -45.10
CA PHE A 160 9.17 34.11 -46.06
C PHE A 160 8.19 34.43 -47.19
N SER A 161 7.34 33.46 -47.55
CA SER A 161 6.33 33.64 -48.58
C SER A 161 5.10 34.40 -48.10
N SER A 162 4.95 34.59 -46.78
CA SER A 162 3.85 35.33 -46.19
C SER A 162 3.86 36.81 -46.62
N PRO A 163 2.73 37.38 -47.04
CA PRO A 163 2.63 38.79 -47.42
C PRO A 163 3.17 39.74 -46.35
N LEU A 164 2.93 39.44 -45.08
CA LEU A 164 3.43 40.25 -43.96
C LEU A 164 4.96 40.25 -43.90
N PHE A 165 5.59 39.09 -44.13
CA PHE A 165 7.04 38.95 -44.06
C PHE A 165 7.71 39.53 -45.31
N LYS A 166 7.09 39.38 -46.49
CA LYS A 166 7.55 40.04 -47.73
C LYS A 166 7.55 41.55 -47.58
N ALA A 167 6.45 42.15 -47.10
CA ALA A 167 6.37 43.58 -46.86
C ALA A 167 7.44 44.07 -45.86
N LYS A 168 7.72 43.26 -44.82
CA LYS A 168 8.77 43.58 -43.84
C LYS A 168 10.18 43.49 -44.46
N ILE A 169 10.42 42.52 -45.34
CA ILE A 169 11.69 42.44 -46.08
C ILE A 169 11.83 43.64 -47.02
N GLU A 170 10.76 44.01 -47.74
CA GLU A 170 10.75 45.17 -48.62
C GLU A 170 11.07 46.46 -47.85
N ASP A 171 10.43 46.69 -46.69
CA ASP A 171 10.74 47.83 -45.80
C ASP A 171 12.20 47.84 -45.34
N ILE A 172 12.75 46.68 -44.98
CA ILE A 172 14.18 46.55 -44.59
C ILE A 172 15.09 46.89 -45.79
N LEU A 173 14.76 46.42 -46.99
CA LEU A 173 15.55 46.70 -48.20
C LEU A 173 15.50 48.18 -48.58
N ILE A 174 14.34 48.83 -48.43
CA ILE A 174 14.19 50.28 -48.65
C ILE A 174 15.04 51.06 -47.66
N LYS A 175 14.95 50.74 -46.36
CA LYS A 175 15.77 51.40 -45.32
C LYS A 175 17.27 51.22 -45.53
N ALA A 176 17.71 50.02 -45.89
CA ALA A 176 19.11 49.76 -46.20
C ALA A 176 19.59 50.58 -47.40
N ALA A 177 18.75 50.74 -48.44
CA ALA A 177 19.06 51.57 -49.59
C ALA A 177 19.12 53.07 -49.24
N GLU A 178 18.23 53.55 -48.37
CA GLU A 178 18.23 54.93 -47.85
C GLU A 178 19.48 55.21 -47.00
N GLU A 179 19.88 54.29 -46.13
CA GLU A 179 21.11 54.38 -45.33
C GLU A 179 22.36 54.42 -46.22
N MET A 180 22.45 53.55 -47.23
CA MET A 180 23.57 53.56 -48.19
C MET A 180 23.63 54.84 -49.03
N GLN A 181 22.50 55.45 -49.36
CA GLN A 181 22.45 56.75 -50.05
C GLN A 181 22.80 57.91 -49.11
N GLY A 182 22.41 57.82 -47.84
CA GLY A 182 22.77 58.78 -46.79
C GLY A 182 24.26 58.75 -46.44
N GLU A 183 24.88 57.57 -46.41
CA GLU A 183 26.33 57.41 -46.24
C GLU A 183 27.10 57.99 -47.42
N LYS A 184 26.68 57.72 -48.68
CA LYS A 184 27.31 58.33 -49.86
C LYS A 184 27.27 59.85 -49.85
N LYS A 185 26.14 60.45 -49.43
CA LYS A 185 26.04 61.92 -49.30
C LYS A 185 26.95 62.51 -48.22
N LYS A 186 27.22 61.78 -47.13
CA LYS A 186 28.18 62.23 -46.10
C LYS A 186 29.63 62.12 -46.56
N THR A 187 29.97 61.09 -47.34
CA THR A 187 31.31 60.94 -47.92
C THR A 187 31.59 62.00 -48.99
N ASP A 188 30.59 62.33 -49.82
CA ASP A 188 30.71 63.41 -50.81
C ASP A 188 30.81 64.82 -50.17
N GLU A 189 30.18 65.05 -49.01
CA GLU A 189 30.32 66.32 -48.26
C GLU A 189 31.68 66.45 -47.56
N GLU A 190 32.25 65.37 -47.02
CA GLU A 190 33.61 65.38 -46.44
C GLU A 190 34.70 65.59 -47.52
N GLU A 191 34.61 64.92 -48.68
CA GLU A 191 35.56 65.13 -49.80
C GLU A 191 35.48 66.55 -50.40
N SER A 192 34.28 67.15 -50.48
CA SER A 192 34.13 68.53 -50.98
C SER A 192 34.71 69.59 -50.04
N SER A 193 34.82 69.28 -48.75
CA SER A 193 35.34 70.19 -47.74
C SER A 193 36.87 70.21 -47.65
N GLU A 194 37.55 69.12 -48.04
CA GLU A 194 39.02 69.09 -48.15
C GLU A 194 39.53 69.76 -49.44
N GLU A 195 38.79 69.68 -50.56
CA GLU A 195 39.20 70.27 -51.84
C GLU A 195 39.02 71.81 -51.90
N GLN A 196 38.24 72.41 -51.00
CA GLN A 196 38.09 73.88 -50.90
C GLN A 196 39.09 74.56 -49.94
N THR A 197 39.96 73.81 -49.26
CA THR A 197 40.97 74.36 -48.33
C THR A 197 42.44 74.18 -48.76
N ALA A 198 42.68 73.70 -49.99
CA ALA A 198 44.02 73.58 -50.58
C ALA A 198 44.34 74.74 -51.55
#